data_AF-A0A3A2I6E2-F1
#
_entry.id   AF-A0A3A2I6E2-F1
#
_cell.length_a   1.000
_cell.length_b   1.000
_cell.length_c   1.000
_cell.angle_alpha   90.00
_cell.angle_beta   90.00
_cell.angle_gamma   90.00
#
_symmetry.space_group_name_H-M   'P 1'
#
loop_
_entity.id
_entity.type
_entity.pdbx_description
1 polymer ?
#
loop_
_entity_poly.entity_id
_entity_poly.type
_entity_poly.pdbx_seq_one_letter_code
_entity_poly.pdbx_strand_id
1 'polypeptide(L)'
;MTINTVIAEVAHNIVPRSKTCRKTYLYNIERSASKGKMRATLACGNLAHTVAAATEREKRSILDFTKSNLAIVTSYNDMVSAH
;
A
#
# COMPACT_ATOMS: atom_id res chain seq x y z
N MET A 1 -3.65 -27.19 12.09
CA MET A 1 -2.37 -26.54 12.45
C MET A 1 -2.53 -25.88 13.80
N THR A 2 -1.66 -26.19 14.76
CA THR A 2 -1.69 -25.57 16.09
C THR A 2 -0.96 -24.22 16.01
N ILE A 3 -1.65 -23.13 16.32
CA ILE A 3 -1.04 -21.80 16.33
C ILE A 3 -0.19 -21.63 17.59
N ASN A 4 0.94 -20.94 17.48
CA ASN A 4 1.77 -20.59 18.63
C ASN A 4 0.95 -19.74 19.63
N THR A 5 1.03 -20.04 20.92
CA THR A 5 0.23 -19.41 21.97
C THR A 5 0.48 -17.91 22.10
N VAL A 6 1.74 -17.47 21.98
CA VAL A 6 2.10 -16.05 22.01
C VAL A 6 1.53 -15.31 20.81
N ILE A 7 1.57 -15.93 19.62
CA ILE A 7 0.95 -15.33 18.41
C ILE A 7 -0.56 -15.17 18.60
N ALA A 8 -1.23 -16.17 19.17
CA ALA A 8 -2.66 -16.10 19.45
C ALA A 8 -3.01 -14.98 20.43
N GLU A 9 -2.24 -14.83 21.51
CA GLU A 9 -2.43 -13.78 22.51
C GLU A 9 -2.21 -12.38 21.91
N VAL A 10 -1.12 -12.19 21.16
CA VAL A 10 -0.84 -10.92 20.48
C VAL A 10 -1.96 -10.58 19.50
N ALA A 11 -2.42 -11.54 18.70
CA ALA A 11 -3.53 -11.33 17.78
C ALA A 11 -4.82 -10.96 18.54
N HIS A 12 -5.13 -11.67 19.63
CA HIS A 12 -6.30 -11.39 20.46
C HIS A 12 -6.26 -9.97 21.03
N ASN A 13 -5.09 -9.47 21.44
CA ASN A 13 -4.93 -8.12 21.99
C ASN A 13 -5.00 -7.02 20.91
N ILE A 14 -4.53 -7.30 19.69
CA ILE A 14 -4.55 -6.34 18.58
C ILE A 14 -5.99 -6.09 18.09
N VAL A 15 -6.84 -7.12 18.03
CA VAL A 15 -8.21 -7.02 17.50
C VAL A 15 -9.04 -5.91 18.17
N PRO A 16 -9.25 -5.90 19.51
CA PRO A 16 -10.04 -4.86 20.16
C PRO A 16 -9.34 -3.49 20.09
N ARG A 17 -8.02 -3.44 20.28
CA ARG A 17 -7.22 -2.21 20.23
C ARG A 17 -7.29 -1.50 18.88
N SER A 18 -7.42 -2.26 17.79
CA SER A 18 -7.43 -1.73 16.43
C SER A 18 -8.84 -1.50 15.86
N LYS A 19 -9.92 -1.77 16.61
CA LYS A 19 -11.30 -1.76 16.09
C LYS A 19 -11.67 -0.46 15.37
N THR A 20 -11.37 0.69 15.98
CA THR A 20 -11.69 2.01 15.42
C THR A 20 -10.81 2.33 14.20
N CYS A 21 -9.48 2.19 14.31
CA CYS A 21 -8.59 2.51 13.19
C CYS A 21 -8.80 1.56 12.00
N ARG A 22 -9.10 0.28 12.26
CA ARG A 22 -9.44 -0.70 11.22
C ARG A 22 -10.72 -0.32 10.50
N LYS A 23 -11.76 0.13 11.20
CA LYS A 23 -13.01 0.60 10.58
C LYS A 23 -12.74 1.79 9.65
N THR A 24 -11.99 2.79 10.12
CA THR A 24 -11.62 3.96 9.31
C THR A 24 -10.78 3.56 8.09
N TYR A 25 -9.82 2.65 8.26
CA TYR A 25 -9.00 2.14 7.16
C TYR A 25 -9.85 1.45 6.10
N LEU A 26 -10.74 0.53 6.49
CA LEU A 26 -11.61 -0.19 5.55
C LEU A 26 -12.54 0.77 4.79
N TYR A 27 -13.13 1.74 5.48
CA TYR A 27 -13.93 2.79 4.83
C TYR A 27 -13.14 3.56 3.76
N ASN A 28 -11.90 3.95 4.06
CA ASN A 28 -11.04 4.65 3.11
C ASN A 28 -10.65 3.78 1.91
N ILE A 29 -10.42 2.49 2.13
CA ILE A 29 -10.12 1.53 1.07
C ILE A 29 -11.32 1.35 0.15
N GLU A 30 -12.52 1.13 0.70
CA GLU A 30 -13.76 1.02 -0.10
C GLU A 30 -14.04 2.28 -0.91
N ARG A 31 -13.90 3.46 -0.28
CA ARG A 31 -14.05 4.75 -0.94
C ARG A 31 -13.01 4.98 -2.04
N SER A 32 -11.79 4.47 -1.87
CA SER A 32 -10.74 4.59 -2.89
C SER A 32 -10.97 3.61 -4.04
N ALA A 33 -11.41 2.39 -3.72
CA ALA A 33 -11.73 1.37 -4.72
C ALA A 33 -12.87 1.82 -5.64
N SER A 34 -13.90 2.48 -5.11
CA SER A 34 -15.03 2.98 -5.91
C SER A 34 -14.65 4.10 -6.89
N LYS A 35 -13.56 4.83 -6.64
CA LYS A 35 -13.03 5.86 -7.57
C LYS A 35 -12.24 5.28 -8.75
N GLY A 36 -11.86 4.00 -8.70
CA GLY A 36 -11.03 3.38 -9.72
C GLY A 36 -9.56 3.81 -9.70
N LYS A 37 -8.81 3.41 -10.72
CA LYS A 37 -7.35 3.61 -10.79
C LYS A 37 -7.01 5.04 -11.22
N MET A 38 -6.57 5.89 -10.29
CA MET A 38 -6.12 7.26 -10.60
C MET A 38 -4.73 7.34 -11.28
N ARG A 39 -4.07 6.21 -11.54
CA ARG A 39 -2.66 6.19 -11.97
C ARG A 39 -2.46 6.74 -13.39
N ALA A 40 -3.49 6.69 -14.23
CA ALA A 40 -3.48 7.25 -15.59
C ALA A 40 -3.39 8.78 -15.61
N THR A 41 -3.66 9.45 -14.49
CA THR A 41 -3.58 10.92 -14.39
C THR A 41 -2.31 11.40 -13.68
N LEU A 42 -1.34 10.52 -13.39
CA LEU A 42 -0.06 10.94 -12.85
C LEU A 42 0.73 11.71 -13.92
N ALA A 43 1.33 12.83 -13.52
CA ALA A 43 2.26 13.54 -14.37
C ALA A 43 3.41 12.61 -14.78
N CYS A 44 3.83 12.67 -16.06
CA CYS A 44 4.84 11.78 -16.63
C CYS A 44 6.13 11.70 -15.80
N GLY A 45 6.52 12.79 -15.14
CA GLY A 45 7.69 12.83 -14.25
C GLY A 45 7.60 11.87 -13.06
N ASN A 46 6.46 11.82 -12.36
CA ASN A 46 6.28 10.95 -11.19
C ASN A 46 6.31 9.47 -11.59
N LEU A 47 5.74 9.15 -12.75
CA LEU A 47 5.75 7.79 -13.27
C LEU A 47 7.16 7.37 -13.73
N ALA A 48 7.90 8.28 -14.37
CA ALA A 48 9.28 8.04 -14.77
C ALA A 48 10.18 7.73 -13.57
N HIS A 49 10.05 8.49 -12.47
CA HIS A 49 10.77 8.21 -11.22
C HIS A 49 10.39 6.86 -10.61
N THR A 50 9.11 6.51 -10.60
CA THR A 50 8.61 5.23 -10.05
C THR A 50 9.26 4.01 -10.70
N VAL A 51 9.60 4.10 -12.00
CA VAL A 51 10.15 2.97 -12.76
C VAL A 51 11.64 3.12 -13.12
N ALA A 52 12.30 4.19 -12.68
CA ALA A 52 13.67 4.50 -13.07
C ALA A 52 14.67 3.44 -12.59
N ALA A 53 14.50 2.94 -11.35
CA ALA A 53 15.35 1.90 -10.76
C ALA A 53 14.81 0.47 -10.98
N ALA A 54 13.65 0.33 -11.64
CA ALA A 54 13.01 -0.96 -11.84
C ALA A 54 13.65 -1.75 -12.99
N THR A 55 13.68 -3.08 -12.86
CA THR A 55 14.09 -3.95 -13.97
C THR A 55 13.12 -3.83 -15.15
N GLU A 56 13.55 -4.23 -16.35
CA GLU A 56 12.70 -4.20 -17.55
C GLU A 56 11.43 -5.05 -17.46
N ARG A 57 11.43 -6.08 -16.59
CA ARG A 57 10.22 -6.86 -16.29
C ARG A 57 9.26 -6.09 -15.39
N GLU A 58 9.77 -5.47 -14.33
CA GLU A 58 8.98 -4.69 -13.40
C GLU A 58 8.42 -3.43 -14.06
N LYS A 59 9.24 -2.72 -14.82
CA LYS A 59 8.84 -1.54 -15.61
C LYS A 59 7.64 -1.87 -16.52
N ARG A 60 7.70 -2.97 -17.26
CA ARG A 60 6.56 -3.43 -18.08
C ARG A 60 5.31 -3.72 -17.25
N SER A 61 5.44 -4.41 -16.12
CA SER A 61 4.28 -4.72 -15.27
C SER A 61 3.70 -3.50 -14.54
N ILE A 62 4.50 -2.47 -14.27
CA ILE A 62 4.05 -1.23 -13.63
C ILE A 62 3.33 -0.35 -14.65
N LEU A 63 3.87 -0.27 -15.87
CA LEU A 63 3.36 0.57 -16.97
C LEU A 63 2.20 -0.06 -17.75
N ASP A 64 1.86 -1.33 -17.51
CA ASP A 64 0.67 -1.93 -18.13
C ASP A 64 -0.65 -1.40 -17.52
N PHE A 65 -0.60 -0.79 -16.32
CA PHE A 65 -1.74 -0.27 -15.56
C PHE A 65 -2.89 -1.26 -15.30
N THR A 66 -2.69 -2.54 -15.60
CA THR A 66 -3.70 -3.60 -15.46
C THR A 66 -3.76 -4.09 -14.02
N LYS A 67 -2.70 -3.91 -13.24
CA LYS A 67 -2.59 -4.37 -11.84
C LYS A 67 -2.62 -3.23 -10.83
N SER A 68 -3.00 -3.57 -9.61
CA SER A 68 -2.83 -2.70 -8.45
C SER A 68 -1.47 -2.96 -7.80
N ASN A 69 -0.71 -1.91 -7.56
CA ASN A 69 0.54 -2.00 -6.78
C ASN A 69 0.31 -1.44 -5.38
N LEU A 70 0.75 -2.18 -4.36
CA LEU A 70 0.66 -1.82 -2.94
C LEU A 70 2.06 -1.47 -2.43
N ALA A 71 2.22 -0.27 -1.88
CA ALA A 71 3.45 0.14 -1.21
C ALA A 71 3.33 -0.11 0.29
N ILE A 72 4.42 -0.57 0.91
CA ILE A 72 4.54 -0.66 2.37
C ILE A 72 5.61 0.36 2.77
N VAL A 73 5.18 1.43 3.44
CA VAL A 73 6.08 2.44 3.98
C VAL A 73 6.56 1.95 5.34
N THR A 74 7.82 1.52 5.42
CA THR A 74 8.43 1.02 6.66
C THR A 74 9.04 2.13 7.51
N SER A 75 9.35 3.28 6.91
CA SER A 75 9.93 4.45 7.55
C SER A 75 9.55 5.71 6.80
N TYR A 76 9.34 6.81 7.52
CA TYR A 76 9.02 8.11 6.96
C TYR A 76 9.88 9.18 7.64
N ASN A 77 10.39 10.15 6.87
CA ASN A 77 11.13 11.30 7.38
C ASN A 77 10.65 12.58 6.67
N ASP A 78 10.67 13.71 7.38
CA ASP A 78 10.20 15.01 6.87
C ASP A 78 11.25 15.83 6.10
N MET A 79 12.52 15.38 6.04
CA MET A 79 13.66 16.20 5.64
C MET A 79 14.11 16.01 4.18
N VAL A 80 13.40 15.25 3.36
CA VAL A 80 13.65 15.13 1.91
C VAL A 80 12.30 15.15 1.23
N SER A 81 12.16 15.83 0.07
CA SER A 81 10.94 15.68 -0.73
C SER A 81 10.81 14.20 -1.08
N ALA A 82 10.01 13.48 -0.29
CA ALA A 82 9.89 12.03 -0.37
C ALA A 82 9.21 11.71 -1.69
N HIS A 83 9.98 11.18 -2.63
CA HIS A 83 9.47 10.53 -3.83
C HIS A 83 9.17 9.08 -3.49
#